data_AF-A0A2E8L062-F1
#
_entry.id   AF-A0A2E8L062-F1
#
_cell.length_a   1.000
_cell.length_b   1.000
_cell.length_c   1.000
_cell.angle_alpha   90.00
_cell.angle_beta   90.00
_cell.angle_gamma   90.00
#
_symmetry.space_group_name_H-M   'P 1'
#
loop_
_entity.id
_entity.type
_entity.pdbx_description
1 polymer ?
#
loop_
_entity_poly.entity_id
_entity_poly.type
_entity_poly.pdbx_seq_one_letter_code
_entity_poly.pdbx_strand_id
1 'polypeptide(L)'
;MMLAVDSATKELEKRVRFGKNPDSPDLLYAYLDLYKEQLSELGAEAAQAYLTEIIDLLLATICDPLVPYQWRALCLDNIHKPVFDLSKLSKTKGNRRIFRNKTHEISVLTRHLFTYGGAL
;
A
#
# COMPACT_ATOMS: atom_id res chain seq x y z
N MET A 1 -0.74 14.91 16.48
CA MET A 1 -0.24 15.78 15.40
C MET A 1 -0.83 15.24 14.12
N MET A 2 -1.97 15.78 13.67
CA MET A 2 -2.53 15.45 12.35
C MET A 2 -1.57 16.08 11.34
N LEU A 3 -0.81 15.27 10.62
CA LEU A 3 -0.13 15.76 9.43
C LEU A 3 -1.20 16.42 8.56
N ALA A 4 -0.98 17.66 8.16
CA ALA A 4 -1.79 18.31 7.15
C ALA A 4 -1.57 17.51 5.85
N VAL A 5 -2.36 16.44 5.68
CA VAL A 5 -2.36 15.62 4.48
C VAL A 5 -2.84 16.56 3.37
N ASP A 6 -1.86 17.06 2.62
CA ASP A 6 -2.04 18.11 1.62
C ASP A 6 -3.08 17.66 0.60
N SER A 7 -3.93 18.56 0.09
CA SER A 7 -5.04 18.17 -0.81
C SER A 7 -4.55 17.37 -2.03
N ALA A 8 -3.29 17.59 -2.44
CA ALA A 8 -2.62 16.85 -3.50
C ALA A 8 -2.35 15.38 -3.14
N THR A 9 -1.96 15.08 -1.90
CA THR A 9 -1.71 13.70 -1.43
C THR A 9 -3.00 12.87 -1.40
N LYS A 10 -4.11 13.44 -0.90
CA LYS A 10 -5.42 12.76 -0.91
C LYS A 10 -5.94 12.49 -2.32
N GLU A 11 -5.68 13.42 -3.25
CA GLU A 11 -6.07 13.24 -4.65
C GLU A 11 -5.22 12.14 -5.30
N LEU A 12 -3.93 12.06 -4.99
CA LEU A 12 -3.04 11.00 -5.45
C LEU A 12 -3.47 9.62 -4.90
N GLU A 13 -3.81 9.53 -3.61
CA GLU A 13 -4.35 8.32 -2.99
C GLU A 13 -5.63 7.83 -3.67
N LYS A 14 -6.56 8.74 -3.97
CA LYS A 14 -7.77 8.41 -4.72
C LYS A 14 -7.45 7.87 -6.11
N ARG A 15 -6.48 8.47 -6.80
CA ARG A 15 -6.06 8.00 -8.13
C ARG A 15 -5.46 6.60 -8.06
N VAL A 16 -4.63 6.32 -7.07
CA VAL A 16 -4.10 4.98 -6.81
C VAL A 16 -5.23 4.01 -6.50
N ARG A 17 -6.17 4.39 -5.61
CA ARG A 17 -7.28 3.54 -5.17
C ARG A 17 -8.21 3.08 -6.28
N PHE A 18 -8.49 3.97 -7.24
CA PHE A 18 -9.38 3.71 -8.37
C PHE A 18 -8.64 3.29 -9.64
N GLY A 19 -7.30 3.20 -9.62
CA GLY A 19 -6.51 2.95 -10.81
C GLY A 19 -6.78 3.94 -11.94
N LYS A 20 -6.98 5.23 -11.60
CA LYS A 20 -7.18 6.26 -12.61
C LYS A 20 -5.87 6.48 -13.37
N ASN A 21 -5.90 6.17 -14.67
CA ASN A 21 -4.76 6.21 -15.61
C ASN A 21 -3.80 5.00 -15.50
N PRO A 22 -4.28 3.77 -15.78
CA PRO A 22 -3.51 2.54 -15.64
C PRO A 22 -2.27 2.48 -16.56
N ASP A 23 -2.24 3.27 -17.63
CA ASP A 23 -1.15 3.34 -18.61
C ASP A 23 0.10 4.09 -18.11
N SER A 24 0.02 4.73 -16.94
CA SER A 24 1.12 5.51 -16.37
C SER A 24 1.55 4.94 -15.03
N PRO A 25 2.46 3.94 -15.00
CA PRO A 25 3.01 3.39 -13.76
C PRO A 25 3.70 4.45 -12.90
N ASP A 26 4.14 5.55 -13.52
CA ASP A 26 4.73 6.72 -12.88
C ASP A 26 3.86 7.30 -11.76
N LEU A 27 2.53 7.20 -11.85
CA LEU A 27 1.63 7.69 -10.81
C LEU A 27 1.78 6.89 -9.51
N LEU A 28 1.91 5.56 -9.62
CA LEU A 28 2.15 4.72 -8.46
C LEU A 28 3.55 4.99 -7.90
N TYR A 29 4.57 5.13 -8.75
CA TYR A 29 5.92 5.41 -8.28
C TYR A 29 6.04 6.77 -7.59
N ALA A 30 5.42 7.82 -8.14
CA ALA A 30 5.35 9.13 -7.50
C ALA A 30 4.67 9.06 -6.13
N TYR A 31 3.59 8.28 -5.98
CA TYR A 31 2.97 8.03 -4.69
C TYR A 31 3.92 7.28 -3.73
N LEU A 32 4.66 6.30 -4.25
CA LEU A 32 5.60 5.52 -3.47
C LEU A 32 6.80 6.34 -2.97
N ASP A 33 7.29 7.28 -3.78
CA ASP A 33 8.38 8.16 -3.39
C ASP A 33 7.90 9.21 -2.37
N LEU A 34 6.70 9.76 -2.57
CA LEU A 34 6.08 10.71 -1.65
C LEU A 34 5.88 10.11 -0.24
N TYR A 35 5.40 8.86 -0.13
CA TYR A 35 5.26 8.27 1.20
C TYR A 35 6.63 8.04 1.86
N LYS A 36 7.67 7.71 1.10
CA LYS A 36 9.01 7.50 1.67
C LYS A 36 9.59 8.78 2.24
N GLU A 37 9.39 9.90 1.55
CA GLU A 37 9.75 11.22 2.05
C GLU A 37 9.03 11.49 3.37
N GLN A 38 7.70 11.33 3.41
CA GLN A 38 6.92 11.52 4.64
C GLN A 38 7.32 10.55 5.76
N LEU A 39 7.64 9.31 5.42
CA LEU A 39 8.07 8.29 6.39
C LEU A 39 9.36 8.69 7.10
N SER A 40 10.28 9.37 6.40
CA SER A 40 11.56 9.82 6.96
C SER A 40 11.41 10.92 8.01
N GLU A 41 10.31 11.68 7.95
CA GLU A 41 9.98 12.75 8.89
C GLU A 41 9.18 12.25 10.11
N LEU A 42 8.63 11.03 10.04
CA LEU A 42 7.76 10.46 11.05
C LEU A 42 8.52 9.70 12.15
N GLY A 43 8.08 9.87 13.40
CA GLY A 43 8.50 9.02 14.52
C GLY A 43 7.98 7.59 14.37
N ALA A 44 8.63 6.62 15.04
CA ALA A 44 8.39 5.18 14.83
C ALA A 44 6.92 4.72 14.93
N GLU A 45 6.14 5.27 15.88
CA GLU A 45 4.72 4.91 16.03
C GLU A 45 3.85 5.50 14.92
N ALA A 46 4.08 6.77 14.54
CA ALA A 46 3.36 7.42 13.45
C ALA A 46 3.72 6.80 12.10
N ALA A 47 5.00 6.48 11.89
CA ALA A 47 5.50 5.78 10.72
C ALA A 47 4.83 4.41 10.54
N GLN A 48 4.58 3.70 11.63
CA GLN A 48 3.89 2.42 11.60
C GLN A 48 2.41 2.55 11.22
N ALA A 49 1.70 3.51 11.81
CA ALA A 49 0.30 3.77 11.45
C ALA A 49 0.19 4.14 9.97
N TYR A 50 1.06 5.05 9.52
CA TYR A 50 1.11 5.50 8.13
C TYR A 50 1.42 4.37 7.14
N LEU A 51 2.40 3.52 7.43
CA LEU A 51 2.69 2.34 6.60
C LEU A 51 1.52 1.34 6.55
N THR A 52 0.78 1.21 7.66
CA THR A 52 -0.42 0.35 7.70
C THR A 52 -1.50 0.89 6.77
N GLU A 53 -1.75 2.21 6.78
CA GLU A 53 -2.72 2.86 5.89
C GLU A 53 -2.35 2.69 4.40
N ILE A 54 -1.07 2.83 4.06
CA ILE A 54 -0.59 2.62 2.68
C ILE A 54 -0.79 1.17 2.23
N ILE A 55 -0.46 0.20 3.09
CA ILE A 55 -0.68 -1.22 2.79
C ILE A 55 -2.17 -1.49 2.56
N ASP A 56 -3.05 -0.89 3.36
CA ASP A 56 -4.49 -1.07 3.26
C ASP A 56 -5.06 -0.42 2.00
N LEU A 57 -4.54 0.74 1.60
CA LEU A 57 -4.88 1.37 0.32
C LEU A 57 -4.50 0.46 -0.87
N LEU A 58 -3.26 -0.04 -0.89
CA LEU A 58 -2.77 -0.91 -1.95
C LEU A 58 -3.56 -2.22 -1.99
N LEU A 59 -3.82 -2.85 -0.84
CA LEU A 59 -4.67 -4.03 -0.74
C LEU A 59 -6.07 -3.79 -1.26
N ALA A 60 -6.72 -2.70 -0.83
CA ALA A 60 -8.05 -2.36 -1.28
C ALA A 60 -8.10 -2.16 -2.81
N THR A 61 -7.04 -1.61 -3.40
CA THR A 61 -6.87 -1.46 -4.85
C THR A 61 -6.69 -2.80 -5.55
N ILE A 62 -5.83 -3.68 -5.01
CA ILE A 62 -5.55 -5.02 -5.55
C ILE A 62 -6.81 -5.91 -5.51
N CYS A 63 -7.62 -5.78 -4.46
CA CYS A 63 -8.84 -6.55 -4.27
C CYS A 63 -10.03 -6.02 -5.06
N ASP A 64 -9.92 -4.86 -5.71
CA ASP A 64 -11.03 -4.21 -6.40
C ASP A 64 -11.19 -4.75 -7.83
N PRO A 65 -12.28 -5.50 -8.13
CA PRO A 65 -12.47 -6.05 -9.48
C PRO A 65 -12.74 -4.97 -10.53
N LEU A 66 -13.13 -3.75 -10.12
CA LEU A 66 -13.35 -2.63 -11.04
C LEU A 66 -12.03 -1.98 -11.49
N VAL A 67 -10.93 -2.30 -10.81
CA VAL A 67 -9.59 -1.79 -11.16
C VAL A 67 -8.96 -2.69 -12.23
N PRO A 68 -8.37 -2.11 -13.29
CA PRO A 68 -7.71 -2.87 -14.35
C PRO A 68 -6.66 -3.85 -13.80
N TYR A 69 -6.59 -5.06 -14.37
CA TYR A 69 -5.68 -6.11 -13.92
C TYR A 69 -4.23 -5.64 -13.87
N GLN A 70 -3.77 -4.91 -14.89
CA GLN A 70 -2.40 -4.39 -14.98
C GLN A 70 -2.06 -3.49 -13.79
N TRP A 71 -3.01 -2.63 -13.37
CA TRP A 71 -2.83 -1.77 -12.20
C TRP A 71 -2.82 -2.58 -10.90
N ARG A 72 -3.70 -3.58 -10.77
CA ARG A 72 -3.69 -4.50 -9.61
C ARG A 72 -2.38 -5.27 -9.50
N ALA A 73 -1.87 -5.79 -10.62
CA ALA A 73 -0.58 -6.47 -10.68
C ALA A 73 0.56 -5.51 -10.29
N LEU A 74 0.56 -4.28 -10.81
CA LEU A 74 1.55 -3.27 -10.46
C LEU A 74 1.53 -2.89 -8.97
N CYS A 75 0.34 -2.71 -8.38
CA CYS A 75 0.20 -2.48 -6.94
C CYS A 75 0.70 -3.67 -6.12
N LEU A 76 0.40 -4.89 -6.55
CA LEU A 76 0.90 -6.11 -5.92
C LEU A 76 2.43 -6.18 -5.99
N ASP A 77 3.01 -5.91 -7.15
CA ASP A 77 4.46 -5.90 -7.34
C ASP A 77 5.15 -4.88 -6.45
N ASN A 78 4.47 -3.80 -6.04
CA ASN A 78 5.04 -2.76 -5.20
C ASN A 78 4.68 -2.85 -3.71
N ILE A 79 3.71 -3.69 -3.31
CA ILE A 79 3.27 -3.78 -1.91
C ILE A 79 4.37 -4.29 -0.96
N HIS A 80 5.38 -4.99 -1.49
CA HIS A 80 6.51 -5.46 -0.69
C HIS A 80 7.34 -4.30 -0.13
N LYS A 81 7.36 -3.13 -0.77
CA LYS A 81 8.11 -1.94 -0.32
C LYS A 81 7.62 -1.44 1.06
N PRO A 82 6.35 -1.04 1.23
CA PRO A 82 5.86 -0.61 2.55
C PRO A 82 5.84 -1.75 3.58
N VAL A 83 5.64 -3.00 3.16
CA VAL A 83 5.75 -4.17 4.05
C VAL A 83 7.17 -4.34 4.58
N PHE A 84 8.17 -4.18 3.73
CA PHE A 84 9.58 -4.25 4.12
C PHE A 84 9.94 -3.12 5.09
N ASP A 85 9.47 -1.90 4.84
CA ASP A 85 9.70 -0.77 5.74
C ASP A 85 8.99 -0.98 7.09
N LEU A 86 7.78 -1.55 7.09
CA LEU A 86 7.08 -1.93 8.32
C LEU A 86 7.85 -3.00 9.11
N SER A 87 8.50 -3.94 8.42
CA SER A 87 9.33 -4.97 9.06
C SER A 87 10.51 -4.36 9.82
N LYS A 88 11.12 -3.28 9.32
CA LYS A 88 12.24 -2.58 10.00
C LYS A 88 11.80 -1.91 11.31
N LEU A 89 10.54 -1.48 11.37
CA LEU A 89 9.94 -0.88 12.58
C LEU A 89 9.46 -1.92 13.60
N SER A 90 9.46 -3.21 13.27
CA SER A 90 8.90 -4.30 14.08
C SER A 90 9.74 -4.73 15.30
N LYS A 91 10.55 -3.84 15.87
CA LYS A 91 11.44 -4.16 17.00
C LYS A 91 10.66 -4.60 18.25
N THR A 92 9.51 -3.97 18.49
CA THR A 92 8.61 -4.25 19.64
C THR A 92 7.62 -5.38 19.37
N LYS A 93 7.21 -6.13 20.40
CA LYS A 93 6.25 -7.26 20.29
C LYS A 93 4.92 -6.85 19.63
N GLY A 94 4.39 -5.67 19.94
CA GLY A 94 3.16 -5.14 19.32
C GLY A 94 3.32 -4.93 17.81
N ASN A 95 4.46 -4.39 17.39
CA ASN A 95 4.76 -4.09 15.99
C ASN A 95 4.95 -5.37 15.17
N ARG A 96 5.54 -6.42 15.75
CA ARG A 96 5.63 -7.74 15.11
C ARG A 96 4.26 -8.37 14.85
N ARG A 97 3.30 -8.18 15.76
CA ARG A 97 1.93 -8.67 15.57
C ARG A 97 1.26 -7.97 14.41
N ILE A 98 1.39 -6.65 14.32
CA ILE A 98 0.83 -5.84 13.23
C ILE A 98 1.45 -6.26 11.89
N PHE A 99 2.77 -6.34 11.82
CA PHE A 99 3.48 -6.84 10.64
C PHE A 99 2.99 -8.22 10.20
N ARG A 100 2.97 -9.20 11.11
CA ARG A 100 2.54 -10.57 10.82
C ARG A 100 1.10 -10.63 10.30
N ASN A 101 0.19 -9.88 10.93
CA ASN A 101 -1.20 -9.84 10.52
C ASN A 101 -1.34 -9.30 9.09
N LYS A 102 -0.63 -8.20 8.76
CA LYS A 102 -0.66 -7.62 7.41
C LYS A 102 -0.03 -8.53 6.36
N THR A 103 1.12 -9.14 6.66
CA THR A 103 1.74 -10.11 5.73
C THR A 103 0.83 -11.31 5.46
N HIS A 104 0.12 -11.79 6.49
CA HIS A 104 -0.85 -12.87 6.35
C HIS A 104 -2.04 -12.46 5.48
N GLU A 105 -2.63 -11.28 5.73
CA GLU A 105 -3.71 -10.71 4.94
C GLU A 105 -3.34 -10.61 3.46
N ILE A 106 -2.16 -10.05 3.15
CA ILE A 106 -1.63 -9.99 1.78
C ILE A 106 -1.51 -11.38 1.18
N SER A 107 -0.91 -12.33 1.90
CA SER A 107 -0.65 -13.68 1.39
C SER A 107 -1.94 -14.45 1.07
N VAL A 108 -2.98 -14.27 1.87
CA VAL A 108 -4.29 -14.90 1.66
C VAL A 108 -4.99 -14.24 0.47
N LEU A 109 -5.10 -12.91 0.46
CA LEU A 109 -5.87 -12.19 -0.55
C LEU A 109 -5.27 -12.31 -1.94
N THR A 110 -3.96 -12.11 -2.06
CA THR A 110 -3.25 -12.19 -3.35
C THR A 110 -3.32 -13.57 -3.97
N ARG A 111 -3.21 -14.63 -3.15
CA ARG A 111 -3.40 -16.00 -3.61
C ARG A 111 -4.80 -16.20 -4.18
N HIS A 112 -5.86 -15.76 -3.51
CA HIS A 112 -7.22 -15.93 -4.00
C HIS A 112 -7.51 -15.12 -5.27
N LEU A 113 -7.05 -13.86 -5.31
CA LEU A 113 -7.33 -12.93 -6.42
C LEU A 113 -6.58 -13.27 -7.70
N PHE A 114 -5.32 -13.72 -7.63
CA PHE A 114 -4.50 -13.97 -8.82
C PHE A 114 -4.48 -15.44 -9.24
N THR A 115 -4.75 -16.39 -8.35
CA THR A 115 -4.84 -17.82 -8.71
C THR A 115 -6.19 -18.15 -9.34
N TYR A 116 -7.27 -17.46 -8.95
CA TYR A 116 -8.63 -17.74 -9.44
C TYR A 116 -9.25 -16.59 -10.25
N GLY A 117 -8.69 -15.38 -10.23
CA GLY A 117 -9.19 -14.22 -10.96
C GLY A 117 -8.60 -14.01 -12.36
N GLY A 118 -7.82 -14.96 -12.89
CA GLY A 118 -7.30 -14.94 -14.27
C GLY A 118 -8.29 -15.48 -15.32
N ALA A 119 -9.53 -15.77 -14.95
CA ALA A 119 -10.54 -16.40 -15.80
C ALA A 119 -11.70 -15.48 -16.22
N LEU A 120 -11.56 -14.16 -16.06
CA LEU A 120 -12.53 -13.16 -16.52
C LEU A 120 -11.87 -12.12 -17.42
#